data_AF-A0A453LGC1-F1
#
_entry.id   AF-A0A453LGC1-F1
#
_cell.length_a   1.000
_cell.length_b   1.000
_cell.length_c   1.000
_cell.angle_alpha   90.00
_cell.angle_beta   90.00
_cell.angle_gamma   90.00
#
_symmetry.space_group_name_H-M   'P 1'
#
loop_
_entity.id
_entity.type
_entity.pdbx_description
1 polymer ?
#
loop_
_entity_poly.entity_id
_entity_poly.type
_entity_poly.pdbx_seq_one_letter_code
_entity_poly.pdbx_strand_id
1 'polypeptide(L)'
;GCLKYVSMSYPPMTESSTSYYFGDWQAKAWKMAMQPSGTCQWQEDYHLRASEITIDDPSHLELLPDPPNNVDKKRVLTKLHAGSPAVSLHDDGIVYILTKVEYSDRKAWVLAVNTSTKALQAVAEFDAERCMGFSFTYTQSGISKHMGVELKEDQCQDHEASWTTVSYKKERKKKRW
;
A
#
# COMPACT_ATOMS: atom_id res chain seq x y z
N GLY A 1 -15.40 12.17 6.23
CA GLY A 1 -14.31 11.17 6.19
C GLY A 1 -13.71 11.11 4.80
N CYS A 2 -12.46 10.69 4.68
CA CYS A 2 -11.77 10.50 3.41
C CYS A 2 -11.29 9.04 3.33
N LEU A 3 -11.59 8.36 2.23
CA LEU A 3 -11.04 7.04 1.93
C LEU A 3 -9.67 7.23 1.27
N LYS A 4 -8.68 6.45 1.71
CA LYS A 4 -7.36 6.38 1.09
C LYS A 4 -7.09 4.97 0.60
N TYR A 5 -6.47 4.90 -0.56
CA TYR A 5 -6.02 3.66 -1.18
C TYR A 5 -4.58 3.84 -1.62
N VAL A 6 -3.74 2.84 -1.42
CA VAL A 6 -2.35 2.84 -1.91
C VAL A 6 -2.11 1.57 -2.72
N SER A 7 -1.45 1.74 -3.87
CA SER A 7 -1.05 0.65 -4.75
C SER A 7 0.44 0.67 -5.00
N MET A 8 0.99 -0.51 -5.31
CA MET A 8 2.36 -0.70 -5.78
C MET A 8 2.37 -1.05 -7.26
N SER A 9 3.37 -0.55 -7.98
CA SER A 9 3.68 -0.97 -9.34
C SER A 9 5.18 -1.18 -9.49
N TYR A 10 5.56 -2.11 -10.35
CA TYR A 10 6.94 -2.53 -10.56
C TYR A 10 7.37 -2.28 -12.00
N PRO A 11 8.67 -2.02 -12.26
CA PRO A 11 9.18 -1.98 -13.61
C PRO A 11 8.93 -3.32 -14.34
N PRO A 12 8.75 -3.30 -15.67
CA PRO A 12 8.54 -4.52 -16.46
C PRO A 12 9.74 -5.47 -16.31
N MET A 13 9.47 -6.77 -16.19
CA MET A 13 10.52 -7.79 -16.19
C MET A 13 11.29 -7.75 -17.51
N THR A 14 12.60 -7.59 -17.43
CA THR A 14 13.51 -7.81 -18.56
C THR A 14 13.91 -9.28 -18.59
N GLU A 15 13.96 -9.89 -19.78
CA GLU A 15 14.19 -11.34 -20.01
C GLU A 15 15.46 -11.92 -19.36
N SER A 16 16.41 -11.07 -18.95
CA SER A 16 17.69 -11.46 -18.34
C SER A 16 17.69 -11.55 -16.82
N SER A 17 16.62 -11.12 -16.13
CA SER A 17 16.60 -11.09 -14.66
C SER A 17 15.96 -12.36 -14.11
N THR A 18 16.77 -13.22 -13.49
CA THR A 18 16.32 -14.48 -12.85
C THR A 18 15.50 -14.27 -11.58
N SER A 19 15.18 -13.03 -11.24
CA SER A 19 14.59 -12.68 -9.96
C SER A 19 13.40 -11.73 -10.13
N TYR A 20 12.28 -12.14 -9.55
CA TYR A 20 10.95 -11.56 -9.74
C TYR A 20 10.87 -10.18 -9.07
N TYR A 21 10.91 -9.09 -9.85
CA TYR A 21 10.63 -7.69 -9.40
C TYR A 21 11.77 -6.96 -8.65
N PHE A 22 12.93 -6.75 -9.29
CA PHE A 22 13.92 -5.74 -8.87
C PHE A 22 13.74 -4.44 -9.67
N GLY A 23 14.07 -3.29 -9.05
CA GLY A 23 14.17 -2.00 -9.74
C GLY A 23 13.44 -0.85 -9.05
N ASP A 24 13.21 0.22 -9.80
CA ASP A 24 12.58 1.46 -9.32
C ASP A 24 11.07 1.29 -9.13
N TRP A 25 10.69 0.49 -8.14
CA TRP A 25 9.31 0.27 -7.74
C TRP A 25 8.64 1.59 -7.35
N GLN A 26 7.32 1.65 -7.49
CA GLN A 26 6.54 2.86 -7.26
C GLN A 26 5.36 2.58 -6.35
N ALA A 27 5.12 3.47 -5.38
CA ALA A 27 3.92 3.51 -4.57
C ALA A 27 3.07 4.72 -4.98
N LYS A 28 1.79 4.51 -5.23
CA LYS A 28 0.83 5.58 -5.53
C LYS A 28 -0.31 5.53 -4.53
N ALA A 29 -0.66 6.66 -3.93
CA ALA A 29 -1.90 6.77 -3.20
C ALA A 29 -2.95 7.59 -3.92
N TRP A 30 -4.19 7.25 -3.60
CA TRP A 30 -5.39 7.86 -4.10
C TRP A 30 -6.27 8.18 -2.90
N LYS A 31 -6.92 9.32 -2.96
CA LYS A 31 -7.87 9.75 -1.94
C LYS A 31 -9.23 10.03 -2.56
N MET A 32 -10.27 9.76 -1.78
CA MET A 32 -11.64 10.07 -2.12
C MET A 32 -12.28 10.74 -0.91
N ALA A 33 -12.62 12.02 -1.05
CA ALA A 33 -13.41 12.75 -0.07
C ALA A 33 -14.88 12.70 -0.47
N MET A 34 -15.76 12.43 0.48
CA MET A 34 -17.20 12.54 0.27
C MET A 34 -17.58 14.02 0.22
N GLN A 35 -17.98 14.50 -0.96
CA GLN A 35 -18.44 15.88 -1.11
C GLN A 35 -19.93 16.00 -0.72
N PRO A 36 -20.37 17.15 -0.19
CA PRO A 36 -21.79 17.39 0.14
C PRO A 36 -22.73 17.22 -1.06
N SER A 37 -22.21 17.42 -2.28
CA SER A 37 -22.90 17.24 -3.56
C SER A 37 -23.18 15.77 -3.92
N GLY A 38 -22.66 14.81 -3.15
CA GLY A 38 -22.78 13.37 -3.41
C GLY A 38 -21.85 12.85 -4.52
N THR A 39 -21.01 13.71 -5.10
CA THR A 39 -19.98 13.30 -6.07
C THR A 39 -18.73 12.84 -5.34
N CYS A 40 -18.31 11.60 -5.61
CA CYS A 40 -17.08 11.03 -5.08
C CYS A 40 -16.17 10.73 -6.26
N GLN A 41 -15.01 11.40 -6.33
CA GLN A 41 -14.00 11.14 -7.34
C GLN A 41 -12.69 10.77 -6.64
N TRP A 42 -12.05 9.71 -7.14
CA TRP A 42 -10.69 9.40 -6.77
C TRP A 42 -9.76 10.46 -7.35
N GLN A 43 -8.87 10.98 -6.52
CA GLN A 43 -7.80 11.87 -6.93
C GLN A 43 -6.48 11.25 -6.49
N GLU A 44 -5.44 11.39 -7.32
CA GLU A 44 -4.09 11.02 -6.92
C GLU A 44 -3.69 11.90 -5.73
N ASP A 45 -3.17 11.26 -4.67
CA ASP A 45 -2.73 11.94 -3.45
C ASP A 45 -1.21 12.12 -3.46
N TYR A 46 -0.47 11.03 -3.73
CA TYR A 46 0.97 11.07 -3.89
C TYR A 46 1.49 10.01 -4.84
N HIS A 47 2.71 10.26 -5.33
CA HIS A 47 3.52 9.36 -6.16
C HIS A 47 4.93 9.28 -5.58
N LEU A 48 5.41 8.05 -5.34
CA LEU A 48 6.72 7.77 -4.77
C LEU A 48 7.44 6.74 -5.64
N ARG A 49 8.72 6.98 -5.94
CA ARG A 49 9.62 6.00 -6.57
C ARG A 49 10.78 5.67 -5.63
N ALA A 50 11.22 4.42 -5.64
CA ALA A 50 12.33 3.95 -4.80
C ALA A 50 13.60 4.83 -4.94
N SER A 51 13.91 5.23 -6.16
CA SER A 51 15.09 6.05 -6.52
C SER A 51 15.00 7.51 -6.07
N GLU A 52 13.80 7.99 -5.75
CA GLU A 52 13.56 9.36 -5.27
C GLU A 52 13.59 9.45 -3.74
N ILE A 53 13.64 8.31 -3.04
CA ILE A 53 13.64 8.29 -1.59
C ILE A 53 15.01 8.72 -1.06
N THR A 54 15.03 9.74 -0.20
CA THR A 54 16.25 10.17 0.48
C THR A 54 16.45 9.41 1.77
N ILE A 55 17.71 9.09 2.08
CA ILE A 55 18.12 8.47 3.34
C ILE A 55 19.09 9.45 4.00
N ASP A 56 18.53 10.36 4.79
CA ASP A 56 19.27 11.47 5.38
C ASP A 56 19.90 11.09 6.72
N ASP A 57 19.27 10.17 7.47
CA ASP A 57 19.80 9.63 8.72
C ASP A 57 20.72 8.43 8.45
N PRO A 58 22.02 8.50 8.79
CA PRO A 58 22.95 7.39 8.63
C PRO A 58 22.53 6.12 9.39
N SER A 59 21.83 6.24 10.52
CA SER A 59 21.37 5.09 11.29
C SER A 59 20.34 4.24 10.53
N HIS A 60 19.48 4.88 9.72
CA HIS A 60 18.56 4.15 8.83
C HIS A 60 19.32 3.34 7.79
N LEU A 61 20.47 3.85 7.33
CA LEU A 61 21.32 3.18 6.35
C LEU A 61 22.00 1.93 6.92
N GLU A 62 22.34 1.94 8.21
CA GLU A 62 22.93 0.79 8.92
C GLU A 62 21.92 -0.33 9.18
N LEU A 63 20.63 0.00 9.27
CA LEU A 63 19.54 -0.97 9.46
C LEU A 63 19.06 -1.62 8.16
N LEU A 64 19.40 -1.05 7.02
CA LEU A 64 19.06 -1.62 5.71
C LEU A 64 19.95 -2.83 5.41
N PRO A 65 19.45 -3.83 4.68
CA PRO A 65 20.26 -4.97 4.31
C PRO A 65 21.42 -4.55 3.42
N ASP A 66 22.55 -5.23 3.54
CA ASP A 66 23.63 -5.13 2.57
C ASP A 66 23.18 -5.82 1.27
N PRO A 67 22.91 -5.07 0.19
CA PRO A 67 22.54 -5.69 -1.06
C PRO A 67 23.77 -6.39 -1.64
N PRO A 68 23.60 -7.52 -2.35
CA PRO A 68 24.71 -8.15 -3.05
C PRO A 68 25.39 -7.12 -3.99
N ASN A 69 26.73 -7.10 -3.94
CA ASN A 69 27.66 -6.33 -4.79
C ASN A 69 28.06 -4.90 -4.36
N ASN A 70 28.13 -4.57 -3.06
CA ASN A 70 28.79 -3.34 -2.56
C ASN A 70 28.42 -2.08 -3.36
N VAL A 71 27.12 -1.82 -3.49
CA VAL A 71 26.60 -0.72 -4.32
C VAL A 71 26.42 0.52 -3.48
N ASP A 72 26.49 1.69 -4.15
CA ASP A 72 26.05 2.98 -3.63
C ASP A 72 24.82 2.81 -2.74
N LYS A 73 25.03 2.99 -1.43
CA LYS A 73 23.96 2.85 -0.43
C LYS A 73 22.77 3.79 -0.72
N LYS A 74 23.00 4.86 -1.50
CA LYS A 74 21.95 5.75 -2.05
C LYS A 74 20.92 5.05 -2.93
N ARG A 75 21.22 3.88 -3.51
CA ARG A 75 20.31 3.13 -4.39
C ARG A 75 19.85 1.80 -3.81
N VAL A 76 20.16 1.53 -2.53
CA VAL A 76 19.81 0.26 -1.87
C VAL A 76 18.32 -0.09 -2.02
N LEU A 77 17.44 0.90 -1.94
CA LEU A 77 15.98 0.69 -1.99
C LEU A 77 15.50 0.16 -3.34
N THR A 78 16.15 0.54 -4.45
CA THR A 78 15.82 0.03 -5.80
C THR A 78 16.18 -1.44 -6.00
N LYS A 79 16.98 -1.99 -5.08
CA LYS A 79 17.37 -3.40 -5.07
C LYS A 79 16.56 -4.24 -4.12
N LEU A 80 15.61 -3.67 -3.39
CA LEU A 80 14.74 -4.44 -2.53
C LEU A 80 13.48 -4.80 -3.30
N HIS A 81 13.03 -6.03 -3.14
CA HIS A 81 11.65 -6.35 -3.42
C HIS A 81 10.79 -5.55 -2.46
N ALA A 82 9.85 -4.79 -2.99
CA ALA A 82 8.91 -4.01 -2.18
C ALA A 82 7.49 -4.51 -2.42
N GLY A 83 6.64 -4.37 -1.43
CA GLY A 83 5.24 -4.76 -1.53
C GLY A 83 4.44 -4.28 -0.34
N SER A 84 3.15 -4.63 -0.36
CA SER A 84 2.29 -4.48 0.82
C SER A 84 2.21 -3.05 1.38
N PRO A 85 1.97 -2.02 0.55
CA PRO A 85 1.97 -0.66 1.04
C PRO A 85 0.79 -0.46 2.02
N ALA A 86 1.02 0.24 3.11
CA ALA A 86 0.00 0.65 4.05
C ALA A 86 0.13 2.14 4.37
N VAL A 87 -0.98 2.88 4.30
CA VAL A 87 -1.01 4.29 4.72
C VAL A 87 -1.15 4.37 6.25
N SER A 88 -0.47 5.34 6.87
CA SER A 88 -0.63 5.60 8.30
C SER A 88 -2.06 5.93 8.66
N LEU A 89 -2.49 5.45 9.83
CA LEU A 89 -3.80 5.78 10.41
C LEU A 89 -3.85 7.22 10.93
N HIS A 90 -2.70 7.85 11.15
CA HIS A 90 -2.60 9.17 11.78
C HIS A 90 -2.66 10.34 10.78
N ASP A 91 -2.88 10.07 9.49
CA ASP A 91 -2.91 11.09 8.42
C ASP A 91 -1.65 11.98 8.40
N ASP A 92 -0.50 11.42 8.80
CA ASP A 92 0.81 12.06 8.90
C ASP A 92 1.59 12.07 7.57
N GLY A 93 0.97 11.58 6.48
CA GLY A 93 1.62 11.44 5.18
C GLY A 93 2.69 10.35 5.16
N ILE A 94 2.64 9.38 6.05
CA ILE A 94 3.56 8.23 6.05
C ILE A 94 2.94 7.04 5.32
N VAL A 95 3.74 6.44 4.44
CA VAL A 95 3.48 5.11 3.87
C VAL A 95 4.49 4.11 4.42
N TYR A 96 3.97 2.98 4.88
CA TYR A 96 4.75 1.83 5.29
C TYR A 96 4.87 0.86 4.13
N ILE A 97 6.09 0.45 3.82
CA ILE A 97 6.38 -0.45 2.70
C ILE A 97 7.17 -1.64 3.22
N LEU A 98 6.66 -2.83 2.97
CA LEU A 98 7.36 -4.07 3.31
C LEU A 98 8.39 -4.37 2.22
N THR A 99 9.61 -4.71 2.63
CA THR A 99 10.71 -4.98 1.71
C THR A 99 11.52 -6.21 2.10
N LYS A 100 12.13 -6.89 1.10
CA LYS A 100 13.00 -8.07 1.27
C LYS A 100 14.16 -8.00 0.25
N VAL A 101 15.29 -8.63 0.56
CA VAL A 101 16.41 -8.74 -0.41
C VAL A 101 16.06 -9.75 -1.49
N GLU A 102 15.63 -10.95 -1.11
CA GLU A 102 15.03 -11.96 -1.99
C GLU A 102 13.61 -12.32 -1.51
N TYR A 103 12.70 -12.70 -2.40
CA TYR A 103 11.30 -12.96 -2.03
C TYR A 103 11.14 -14.11 -1.01
N SER A 104 12.11 -15.03 -0.97
CA SER A 104 12.15 -16.20 -0.09
C SER A 104 12.91 -15.97 1.21
N ASP A 105 13.51 -14.80 1.40
CA ASP A 105 14.31 -14.53 2.60
C ASP A 105 13.48 -14.57 3.88
N ARG A 106 14.12 -14.99 4.97
CA ARG A 106 13.51 -15.01 6.30
C ARG A 106 13.47 -13.64 6.94
N LYS A 107 14.33 -12.71 6.53
CA LYS A 107 14.33 -11.33 7.03
C LYS A 107 13.52 -10.43 6.10
N ALA A 108 12.85 -9.46 6.70
CA ALA A 108 12.18 -8.39 5.97
C ALA A 108 12.33 -7.06 6.72
N TRP A 109 12.13 -5.97 5.99
CA TRP A 109 12.22 -4.61 6.51
C TRP A 109 10.93 -3.85 6.24
N VAL A 110 10.46 -3.12 7.23
CA VAL A 110 9.40 -2.12 7.03
C VAL A 110 10.06 -0.75 6.91
N LEU A 111 9.79 -0.07 5.80
CA LEU A 111 10.21 1.30 5.54
C LEU A 111 9.05 2.24 5.85
N ALA A 112 9.27 3.24 6.70
CA ALA A 112 8.34 4.35 6.86
C ALA A 112 8.83 5.52 6.02
N VAL A 113 8.07 5.90 5.00
CA VAL A 113 8.47 6.97 4.07
C VAL A 113 7.49 8.13 4.15
N ASN A 114 8.01 9.34 4.33
CA ASN A 114 7.22 10.55 4.22
C ASN A 114 6.92 10.83 2.75
N THR A 115 5.66 10.85 2.37
CA THR A 115 5.25 10.94 0.97
C THR A 115 5.38 12.35 0.40
N SER A 116 5.39 13.37 1.26
CA SER A 116 5.55 14.78 0.87
C SER A 116 7.01 15.15 0.65
N THR A 117 7.89 14.74 1.56
CA THR A 117 9.33 15.04 1.46
C THR A 117 10.11 13.97 0.71
N LYS A 118 9.52 12.78 0.52
CA LYS A 118 10.18 11.57 0.00
C LYS A 118 11.34 11.10 0.87
N ALA A 119 11.36 11.46 2.15
CA ALA A 119 12.42 11.06 3.07
C ALA A 119 12.05 9.78 3.83
N LEU A 120 13.03 8.88 4.00
CA LEU A 120 12.94 7.71 4.85
C LEU A 120 12.96 8.13 6.33
N GLN A 121 11.84 7.89 7.03
CA GLN A 121 11.62 8.32 8.41
C GLN A 121 11.99 7.25 9.44
N ALA A 122 11.85 5.97 9.08
CA ALA A 122 12.22 4.87 9.96
C ALA A 122 12.42 3.58 9.15
N VAL A 123 13.21 2.67 9.71
CA VAL A 123 13.44 1.32 9.20
C VAL A 123 13.34 0.35 10.37
N ALA A 124 12.63 -0.76 10.18
CA ALA A 124 12.59 -1.84 11.17
C ALA A 124 12.81 -3.19 10.48
N GLU A 125 13.82 -3.94 10.93
CA GLU A 125 14.00 -5.35 10.56
C GLU A 125 13.06 -6.22 11.40
N PHE A 126 12.48 -7.26 10.80
CA PHE A 126 11.76 -8.29 11.53
C PHE A 126 11.90 -9.66 10.86
N ASP A 127 11.63 -10.71 11.64
CA ASP A 127 11.58 -12.07 11.16
C ASP A 127 10.26 -12.34 10.41
N ALA A 128 10.41 -12.68 9.14
CA ALA A 128 9.38 -12.92 8.16
C ALA A 128 9.39 -14.38 7.66
N GLU A 129 9.85 -15.34 8.48
CA GLU A 129 9.88 -16.79 8.18
C GLU A 129 8.57 -17.34 7.61
N ARG A 130 7.42 -16.78 8.01
CA ARG A 130 6.09 -17.20 7.55
C ARG A 130 5.55 -16.42 6.35
N CYS A 131 6.27 -15.40 5.89
CA CYS A 131 5.86 -14.53 4.78
C CYS A 131 6.64 -14.90 3.51
N MET A 132 6.18 -15.91 2.76
CA MET A 132 6.66 -16.12 1.39
C MET A 132 6.16 -15.00 0.49
N GLY A 133 7.10 -14.19 -0.03
CA GLY A 133 6.80 -12.99 -0.80
C GLY A 133 5.91 -12.00 -0.04
N PHE A 134 4.90 -11.46 -0.74
CA PHE A 134 3.94 -10.48 -0.22
C PHE A 134 2.50 -11.03 -0.14
N SER A 135 2.35 -12.34 -0.03
CA SER A 135 1.06 -13.04 -0.23
C SER A 135 0.04 -12.89 0.92
N PHE A 136 0.45 -12.48 2.12
CA PHE A 136 -0.41 -12.50 3.33
C PHE A 136 -0.72 -11.11 3.93
N THR A 137 -0.93 -10.10 3.10
CA THR A 137 -1.00 -8.71 3.57
C THR A 137 -2.33 -8.32 4.20
N TYR A 138 -3.42 -8.97 3.80
CA TYR A 138 -4.75 -8.61 4.28
C TYR A 138 -5.48 -9.85 4.76
N THR A 139 -5.49 -10.05 6.07
CA THR A 139 -6.43 -10.95 6.72
C THR A 139 -7.55 -10.10 7.29
N GLN A 140 -8.79 -10.38 6.89
CA GLN A 140 -9.96 -9.73 7.49
C GLN A 140 -9.95 -10.01 8.99
N SER A 141 -9.73 -8.99 9.81
CA SER A 141 -9.79 -9.14 11.26
C SER A 141 -11.24 -9.03 11.73
N GLY A 142 -11.62 -9.81 12.74
CA GLY A 142 -12.92 -9.70 13.40
C GLY A 142 -13.04 -8.47 14.30
N ILE A 143 -12.09 -7.54 14.27
CA ILE A 143 -12.03 -6.42 15.22
C ILE A 143 -13.25 -5.50 15.11
N SER A 144 -13.87 -5.43 13.92
CA SER A 144 -15.13 -4.69 13.72
C SER A 144 -16.24 -5.16 14.66
N LYS A 145 -16.28 -6.46 14.99
CA LYS A 145 -17.24 -7.04 15.95
C LYS A 145 -17.05 -6.51 17.38
N HIS A 146 -15.87 -6.00 17.69
CA HIS A 146 -15.51 -5.46 19.00
C HIS A 146 -15.49 -3.93 19.04
N MET A 147 -15.64 -3.26 17.90
CA MET A 147 -15.63 -1.78 17.81
C MET A 147 -17.02 -1.15 18.00
N GLY A 148 -18.04 -1.92 18.40
CA GLY A 148 -19.40 -1.41 18.66
C GLY A 148 -20.10 -0.84 17.42
N VAL A 149 -19.57 -1.08 16.22
CA VAL A 149 -20.22 -0.68 14.97
C VAL A 149 -21.26 -1.74 14.64
N GLU A 150 -22.51 -1.48 15.01
CA GLU A 150 -23.65 -2.30 14.63
C GLU A 150 -23.83 -2.20 13.10
N LEU A 151 -23.23 -3.15 12.37
CA LEU A 151 -23.48 -3.32 10.95
C LEU A 151 -24.90 -3.84 10.81
N LYS A 152 -25.83 -2.95 10.46
CA LYS A 152 -27.16 -3.36 10.01
C LYS A 152 -27.00 -3.97 8.61
N GLU A 153 -26.95 -5.29 8.57
CA GLU A 153 -27.11 -6.06 7.34
C GLU A 153 -28.57 -5.95 6.91
N ASP A 154 -28.86 -5.07 5.95
CA ASP A 154 -30.14 -5.10 5.24
C ASP A 154 -30.15 -6.37 4.37
N GLN A 155 -30.91 -7.37 4.81
CA GLN A 155 -31.14 -8.61 4.08
C GLN A 155 -32.07 -8.34 2.89
N CYS A 156 -31.56 -8.53 1.67
CA CYS A 156 -32.39 -8.82 0.51
C CYS A 156 -32.30 -10.33 0.23
N GLN A 157 -33.36 -11.06 0.56
CA GLN A 157 -33.60 -12.41 0.06
C GLN A 157 -34.03 -12.30 -1.42
N ASP A 158 -33.24 -12.82 -2.36
CA ASP A 158 -33.54 -14.08 -3.06
C ASP A 158 -32.71 -14.30 -4.36
N HIS A 159 -32.20 -15.53 -4.44
CA HIS A 159 -31.83 -16.39 -5.58
C HIS A 159 -30.77 -15.98 -6.63
N GLU A 160 -29.58 -16.59 -6.45
CA GLU A 160 -28.74 -17.31 -7.44
C GLU A 160 -28.48 -16.67 -8.82
N ALA A 161 -27.38 -15.91 -8.95
CA ALA A 161 -26.29 -16.18 -9.89
C ALA A 161 -25.21 -15.07 -9.85
N SER A 162 -23.96 -15.51 -9.60
CA SER A 162 -22.71 -15.01 -10.19
C SER A 162 -22.52 -13.49 -10.35
N TRP A 163 -21.78 -12.92 -9.40
CA TRP A 163 -20.95 -11.69 -9.49
C TRP A 163 -21.46 -10.58 -10.41
N THR A 164 -22.08 -9.55 -9.83
CA THR A 164 -22.35 -8.30 -10.55
C THR A 164 -22.00 -7.06 -9.74
N THR A 165 -21.08 -6.28 -10.30
CA THR A 165 -21.16 -4.83 -10.53
C THR A 165 -22.17 -4.06 -9.70
N VAL A 166 -21.68 -3.26 -8.75
CA VAL A 166 -22.50 -2.23 -8.10
C VAL A 166 -22.67 -1.06 -9.07
N SER A 167 -23.86 -0.93 -9.65
CA SER A 167 -24.28 0.24 -10.43
C SER A 167 -25.28 1.07 -9.62
N TYR A 168 -25.09 2.39 -9.57
CA TYR A 168 -25.97 3.30 -8.85
C TYR A 168 -27.14 3.74 -9.76
N LYS A 169 -28.39 3.58 -9.30
CA LYS A 169 -29.56 4.27 -9.88
C LYS A 169 -29.89 5.50 -9.05
N LYS A 170 -29.93 6.66 -9.72
CA LYS A 170 -30.31 7.96 -9.15
C LYS A 170 -31.82 8.13 -9.29
N GLU A 171 -32.57 8.03 -8.20
CA GLU A 171 -34.02 8.31 -8.22
C GLU A 171 -34.28 9.82 -8.05
N ARG A 172 -34.86 10.44 -9.09
CA ARG A 172 -35.37 11.81 -9.03
C ARG A 172 -36.80 11.77 -8.47
N LYS A 173 -37.02 12.30 -7.26
CA LYS A 173 -38.37 12.60 -6.78
C LYS A 173 -39.01 13.70 -7.63
N LYS A 174 -40.04 13.36 -8.42
CA LYS A 174 -40.98 14.34 -8.99
C LYS A 174 -41.95 14.77 -7.90
N LYS A 175 -41.94 16.06 -7.54
CA LYS A 175 -43.05 16.69 -6.81
C LYS A 175 -44.21 16.88 -7.79
N ARG A 176 -45.41 16.40 -7.44
CA ARG A 176 -46.68 16.80 -8.08
C ARG A 176 -47.41 17.72 -7.10
N TRP A 177 -47.88 18.85 -7.63
CA TRP A 177 -48.84 19.76 -7.01
C TRP A 177 -50.23 19.14 -7.12
#